data_AF-A0A0E3Q463-F1
#
_entry.id   AF-A0A0E3Q463-F1
#
_cell.length_a   1.000
_cell.length_b   1.000
_cell.length_c   1.000
_cell.angle_alpha   90.00
_cell.angle_beta   90.00
_cell.angle_gamma   90.00
#
_symmetry.space_group_name_H-M   'P 1'
#
loop_
_entity.id
_entity.type
_entity.pdbx_description
1 polymer ?
#
loop_
_entity_poly.entity_id
_entity_poly.type
_entity_poly.pdbx_seq_one_letter_code
_entity_poly.pdbx_strand_id
1 'polypeptide(L)'
;MKEGVPMKKRFINTKQKKLDFLIIISVLSLVLLAVSPACCSDLNNSSSSQTGPVLKLVPSNNTEEPGFSTFVLSDENSGPFQKMGQYVDIIYAFAGIGAAALIILIYRHMASKEQELIESPPEELYPHKTWKKLGLEDINLEEFEAERIRLFTAIPIVFIGLAELLIFAGKMQIAIWIHIGVLIALSLSDIIIKNLKVYRIYQALMLLPILRLVNLSMPVFFNTTLYTFVFVYGPLLVPLALIVINQRSSFESIGITAKNLPVYIILSIPLGFLLGLGEYLTIHPGYLIKELSIVNLLILTFIMVFFVGLVEELIFRSILQTRLEDALGVKEAVLIAGLLFGLMHSGYGTFHEVLYTGFVGLFMGFAFYKTKSLPFVVVLHGLVNVFLFGILPHYLSGWTVF
;
A
#
# COMPACT_ATOMS: atom_id res chain seq x y z
N MET A 1 52.34 -6.22 -11.21
CA MET A 1 51.31 -6.81 -12.09
C MET A 1 49.96 -6.48 -11.49
N LYS A 2 49.10 -5.76 -12.22
CA LYS A 2 47.74 -5.43 -11.76
C LYS A 2 46.90 -6.71 -11.81
N GLU A 3 46.53 -7.24 -10.65
CA GLU A 3 45.62 -8.37 -10.55
C GLU A 3 44.27 -8.00 -11.16
N GLY A 4 43.85 -8.84 -12.12
CA GLY A 4 42.63 -8.64 -12.88
C GLY A 4 41.41 -8.80 -11.98
N VAL A 5 40.62 -7.74 -11.88
CA VAL A 5 39.21 -7.84 -11.44
C VAL A 5 38.54 -8.92 -12.30
N PRO A 6 37.95 -9.98 -11.72
CA PRO A 6 37.40 -11.08 -12.50
C PRO A 6 36.33 -10.56 -13.47
N MET A 7 36.51 -10.83 -14.77
CA MET A 7 35.67 -10.33 -15.87
C MET A 7 34.16 -10.49 -15.60
N LYS A 8 33.75 -11.57 -14.93
CA LYS A 8 32.35 -11.85 -14.55
C LYS A 8 31.78 -10.80 -13.60
N LYS A 9 32.54 -10.37 -12.59
CA LYS A 9 32.13 -9.35 -11.60
C LYS A 9 32.04 -7.97 -12.25
N ARG A 10 32.93 -7.68 -13.20
CA ARG A 10 32.93 -6.42 -13.97
C ARG A 10 31.72 -6.33 -14.91
N PHE A 11 31.34 -7.44 -15.55
CA PHE A 11 30.20 -7.51 -16.49
C PHE A 11 28.83 -7.45 -15.77
N ILE A 12 28.73 -8.07 -14.60
CA ILE A 12 27.53 -7.96 -13.73
C ILE A 12 27.36 -6.51 -13.27
N ASN A 13 28.44 -5.87 -12.83
CA ASN A 13 28.41 -4.46 -12.37
C ASN A 13 28.02 -3.48 -13.50
N THR A 14 28.45 -3.68 -14.75
CA THR A 14 28.00 -2.85 -15.88
C THR A 14 26.56 -3.10 -16.29
N LYS A 15 26.05 -4.33 -16.19
CA LYS A 15 24.62 -4.62 -16.41
C LYS A 15 23.74 -4.03 -15.30
N GLN A 16 24.19 -4.09 -14.04
CA GLN A 16 23.52 -3.51 -12.88
C GLN A 16 23.37 -1.99 -13.05
N LYS A 17 24.48 -1.27 -13.30
CA LYS A 17 24.45 0.19 -13.49
C LYS A 17 23.56 0.63 -14.65
N LYS A 18 23.46 -0.17 -15.71
CA LYS A 18 22.53 0.09 -16.83
C LYS A 18 21.08 -0.09 -16.41
N LEU A 19 20.78 -1.09 -15.59
CA LEU A 19 19.43 -1.34 -15.08
C LEU A 19 18.99 -0.25 -14.08
N ASP A 20 19.87 0.14 -13.14
CA ASP A 20 19.62 1.23 -12.20
C ASP A 20 19.33 2.54 -12.95
N PHE A 21 20.12 2.84 -13.98
CA PHE A 21 19.92 4.01 -14.84
C PHE A 21 18.59 3.94 -15.61
N LEU A 22 18.19 2.75 -16.08
CA LEU A 22 16.94 2.54 -16.79
C LEU A 22 15.72 2.68 -15.86
N ILE A 23 15.83 2.19 -14.62
CA ILE A 23 14.82 2.38 -13.57
C ILE A 23 14.68 3.87 -13.25
N ILE A 24 15.78 4.59 -13.03
CA ILE A 24 15.77 6.03 -12.78
C ILE A 24 15.06 6.78 -13.91
N ILE A 25 15.45 6.53 -15.16
CA ILE A 25 14.85 7.20 -16.32
C ILE A 25 13.37 6.84 -16.47
N SER A 26 13.01 5.58 -16.24
CA SER A 26 11.62 5.12 -16.38
C SER A 26 10.73 5.70 -15.29
N VAL A 27 11.17 5.75 -14.02
CA VAL A 27 10.44 6.41 -12.94
C VAL A 27 10.31 7.91 -13.24
N LEU A 28 11.40 8.58 -13.62
CA LEU A 28 11.39 10.01 -13.94
C LEU A 28 10.44 10.34 -15.11
N SER A 29 10.42 9.49 -16.13
CA SER A 29 9.53 9.63 -17.30
C SER A 29 8.06 9.40 -16.93
N LEU A 30 7.77 8.45 -16.05
CA LEU A 30 6.41 8.17 -15.56
C LEU A 30 5.88 9.33 -14.70
N VAL A 31 6.76 9.92 -13.89
CA VAL A 31 6.49 11.10 -13.07
C VAL A 31 6.21 12.32 -13.95
N LEU A 32 6.95 12.50 -15.04
CA LEU A 32 6.68 13.53 -16.05
C LEU A 32 5.33 13.35 -16.75
N LEU A 33 4.89 12.11 -16.99
CA LEU A 33 3.59 11.81 -17.59
C LEU A 33 2.42 12.07 -16.62
N ALA A 34 2.60 11.80 -15.32
CA ALA A 34 1.61 12.11 -14.29
C ALA A 34 1.40 13.62 -14.05
N VAL A 35 2.33 14.46 -14.53
CA VAL A 35 2.32 15.93 -14.41
C VAL A 35 1.71 16.61 -15.66
N SER A 36 1.22 15.85 -16.63
CA SER A 36 0.58 16.41 -17.82
C SER A 36 -0.70 17.22 -17.46
N PRO A 37 -1.00 18.35 -18.15
CA PRO A 37 -1.96 19.37 -17.69
C PRO A 37 -3.42 18.93 -17.59
N ALA A 38 -3.76 17.67 -17.91
CA ALA A 38 -5.10 17.14 -17.70
C ALA A 38 -5.51 17.09 -16.21
N CYS A 39 -4.53 17.08 -15.29
CA CYS A 39 -4.80 17.30 -13.87
C CYS A 39 -5.09 18.77 -13.53
N CYS A 40 -4.77 19.71 -14.45
CA CYS A 40 -4.76 21.15 -14.21
C CYS A 40 -5.93 21.91 -14.85
N SER A 41 -6.72 21.33 -15.76
CA SER A 41 -7.79 22.06 -16.44
C SER A 41 -9.14 22.10 -15.71
N ASP A 42 -9.42 21.16 -14.80
CA ASP A 42 -10.70 21.11 -14.07
C ASP A 42 -10.68 21.84 -12.72
N LEU A 43 -9.55 22.42 -12.31
CA LEU A 43 -9.40 23.06 -10.98
C LEU A 43 -9.55 24.60 -11.00
N ASN A 44 -9.62 25.24 -12.16
CA ASN A 44 -9.64 26.71 -12.24
C ASN A 44 -11.01 27.34 -12.54
N ASN A 45 -12.09 26.56 -12.66
CA ASN A 45 -13.44 27.08 -12.93
C ASN A 45 -14.48 26.79 -11.83
N SER A 46 -14.06 26.45 -10.61
CA SER A 46 -14.98 26.35 -9.46
C SER A 46 -14.51 27.22 -8.28
N SER A 47 -14.52 28.53 -8.50
CA SER A 47 -14.60 29.49 -7.39
C SER A 47 -16.00 29.44 -6.76
N SER A 48 -16.25 28.42 -5.93
CA SER A 48 -17.28 28.48 -4.89
C SER A 48 -16.92 27.49 -3.79
N SER A 49 -16.72 28.02 -2.59
CA SER A 49 -16.49 27.31 -1.33
C SER A 49 -17.29 26.00 -1.20
N GLN A 50 -16.61 24.86 -1.30
CA GLN A 50 -16.96 23.57 -0.70
C GLN A 50 -15.82 22.57 -0.95
N THR A 51 -14.87 22.52 -0.02
CA THR A 51 -13.84 21.48 0.06
C THR A 51 -14.42 20.25 0.75
N GLY A 52 -14.53 19.14 0.02
CA GLY A 52 -14.91 17.82 0.55
C GLY A 52 -14.05 16.72 -0.07
N PRO A 53 -13.85 15.57 0.62
CA PRO A 53 -12.98 14.48 0.15
C PRO A 53 -13.59 13.77 -1.08
N VAL A 54 -12.73 13.05 -1.81
CA VAL A 54 -13.02 12.32 -3.07
C VAL A 54 -13.99 11.12 -2.90
N LEU A 55 -14.76 11.08 -1.81
CA LEU A 55 -15.95 10.24 -1.66
C LEU A 55 -17.18 11.15 -1.60
N LYS A 56 -17.86 11.32 -2.73
CA LYS A 56 -19.18 11.96 -2.78
C LYS A 56 -20.15 11.17 -1.89
N LEU A 57 -20.53 11.76 -0.76
CA LEU A 57 -21.80 11.49 -0.08
C LEU A 57 -22.94 11.90 -1.03
N VAL A 58 -23.75 10.94 -1.46
CA VAL A 58 -25.01 11.20 -2.16
C VAL A 58 -26.09 11.38 -1.08
N PRO A 59 -26.77 12.54 -0.98
CA PRO A 59 -27.92 12.68 -0.09
C PRO A 59 -29.12 11.91 -0.68
N SER A 60 -29.79 11.11 0.14
CA SER A 60 -31.09 10.53 -0.23
C SER A 60 -32.18 11.59 -0.08
N ASN A 61 -32.76 12.04 -1.18
CA ASN A 61 -34.08 12.69 -1.14
C ASN A 61 -35.08 11.76 -1.85
N ASN A 62 -35.96 11.17 -1.04
CA ASN A 62 -37.22 10.61 -1.51
C ASN A 62 -38.18 11.77 -1.76
N THR A 63 -38.71 11.91 -2.99
CA THR A 63 -40.13 12.23 -3.25
C THR A 63 -40.44 12.15 -4.75
N GLU A 64 -41.49 11.38 -5.06
CA GLU A 64 -42.46 11.56 -6.15
C GLU A 64 -42.10 11.14 -7.59
N GLU A 65 -42.62 9.96 -7.98
CA GLU A 65 -43.23 9.74 -9.31
C GLU A 65 -44.68 10.30 -9.30
N PRO A 66 -45.35 10.63 -10.44
CA PRO A 66 -45.30 9.88 -11.72
C PRO A 66 -45.36 10.72 -13.02
N GLY A 67 -45.04 10.11 -14.18
CA GLY A 67 -45.39 10.71 -15.48
C GLY A 67 -44.73 10.08 -16.71
N PHE A 68 -45.53 9.36 -17.50
CA PHE A 68 -45.19 8.80 -18.80
C PHE A 68 -45.07 9.91 -19.87
N SER A 69 -43.95 9.97 -20.61
CA SER A 69 -43.92 10.52 -21.98
C SER A 69 -42.67 10.07 -22.74
N THR A 70 -42.87 9.18 -23.70
CA THR A 70 -42.01 8.85 -24.84
C THR A 70 -41.45 10.12 -25.49
N PHE A 71 -40.14 10.25 -25.73
CA PHE A 71 -39.61 10.99 -26.90
C PHE A 71 -38.14 10.66 -27.19
N VAL A 72 -37.94 10.01 -28.34
CA VAL A 72 -36.87 10.18 -29.34
C VAL A 72 -35.41 9.95 -28.93
N LEU A 73 -34.85 8.86 -29.48
CA LEU A 73 -33.43 8.73 -29.81
C LEU A 73 -32.99 9.92 -30.65
N SER A 74 -32.22 10.83 -30.07
CA SER A 74 -31.40 11.77 -30.83
C SER A 74 -29.98 11.22 -30.89
N ASP A 75 -29.58 10.82 -32.10
CA ASP A 75 -28.18 10.75 -32.51
C ASP A 75 -27.52 12.11 -32.23
N GLU A 76 -26.73 12.20 -31.15
CA GLU A 76 -25.88 13.35 -30.90
C GLU A 76 -24.46 13.08 -31.40
N ASN A 77 -24.25 13.54 -32.64
CA ASN A 77 -23.02 14.01 -33.26
C ASN A 77 -21.66 13.69 -32.59
N SER A 78 -20.84 12.98 -33.37
CA SER A 78 -19.41 12.74 -33.22
C SER A 78 -18.57 14.04 -33.24
N GLY A 79 -18.44 14.70 -32.08
CA GLY A 79 -17.62 15.90 -31.90
C GLY A 79 -16.12 15.63 -31.58
N PRO A 80 -15.23 16.61 -31.77
CA PRO A 80 -13.80 16.52 -31.46
C PRO A 80 -13.49 16.28 -29.96
N PHE A 81 -14.44 16.60 -29.07
CA PHE A 81 -14.31 16.38 -27.62
C PHE A 81 -14.33 14.88 -27.23
N GLN A 82 -15.08 14.03 -27.93
CA GLN A 82 -15.09 12.59 -27.67
C GLN A 82 -13.78 11.93 -28.15
N LYS A 83 -13.19 12.45 -29.24
CA LYS A 83 -11.84 12.07 -29.67
C LYS A 83 -10.79 12.48 -28.64
N MET A 84 -10.84 13.70 -28.10
CA MET A 84 -9.92 14.12 -27.03
C MET A 84 -10.04 13.26 -25.77
N GLY A 85 -11.26 12.90 -25.34
CA GLY A 85 -11.49 11.94 -24.24
C GLY A 85 -10.85 10.58 -24.51
N GLN A 86 -11.07 10.01 -25.71
CA GLN A 86 -10.44 8.74 -26.11
C GLN A 86 -8.91 8.80 -26.14
N TYR A 87 -8.31 9.89 -26.61
CA TYR A 87 -6.84 10.05 -26.60
C TYR A 87 -6.27 10.13 -25.18
N VAL A 88 -6.98 10.83 -24.28
CA VAL A 88 -6.61 10.93 -22.87
C VAL A 88 -6.69 9.56 -22.19
N ASP A 89 -7.74 8.79 -22.44
CA ASP A 89 -7.90 7.42 -21.91
C ASP A 89 -6.81 6.46 -22.41
N ILE A 90 -6.42 6.58 -23.69
CA ILE A 90 -5.33 5.79 -24.27
C ILE A 90 -3.99 6.15 -23.59
N ILE A 91 -3.69 7.43 -23.39
CA ILE A 91 -2.48 7.88 -22.71
C ILE A 91 -2.43 7.35 -21.27
N TYR A 92 -3.55 7.41 -20.54
CA TYR A 92 -3.64 6.86 -19.19
C TYR A 92 -3.46 5.34 -19.15
N ALA A 93 -4.02 4.62 -20.12
CA ALA A 93 -3.82 3.17 -20.22
C ALA A 93 -2.35 2.82 -20.46
N PHE A 94 -1.66 3.51 -21.37
CA PHE A 94 -0.23 3.30 -21.61
C PHE A 94 0.63 3.70 -20.41
N ALA A 95 0.29 4.78 -19.71
CA ALA A 95 0.97 5.18 -18.48
C ALA A 95 0.82 4.13 -17.38
N GLY A 96 -0.39 3.59 -17.18
CA GLY A 96 -0.66 2.51 -16.22
C GLY A 96 0.11 1.23 -16.54
N ILE A 97 0.17 0.82 -17.82
CA ILE A 97 0.96 -0.34 -18.27
C ILE A 97 2.46 -0.09 -18.02
N GLY A 98 2.95 1.12 -18.31
CA GLY A 98 4.33 1.51 -18.02
C GLY A 98 4.66 1.44 -16.53
N ALA A 99 3.75 1.92 -15.67
CA ALA A 99 3.89 1.87 -14.22
C ALA A 99 3.97 0.43 -13.71
N ALA A 100 3.08 -0.44 -14.20
CA ALA A 100 3.06 -1.85 -13.82
C ALA A 100 4.36 -2.57 -14.25
N ALA A 101 4.83 -2.35 -15.48
CA ALA A 101 6.08 -2.92 -15.97
C ALA A 101 7.27 -2.45 -15.13
N LEU A 102 7.29 -1.18 -14.72
CA LEU A 102 8.33 -0.62 -13.87
C LEU A 102 8.33 -1.22 -12.46
N ILE A 103 7.17 -1.38 -11.83
CA ILE A 103 7.03 -2.07 -10.53
C ILE A 103 7.58 -3.50 -10.63
N ILE A 104 7.24 -4.24 -11.69
CA ILE A 104 7.74 -5.59 -11.93
C ILE A 104 9.28 -5.59 -12.04
N LEU A 105 9.84 -4.67 -12.82
CA LEU A 105 11.29 -4.57 -13.01
C LEU A 105 12.01 -4.23 -11.70
N ILE A 106 11.48 -3.29 -10.92
CA ILE A 106 12.03 -2.89 -9.63
C ILE A 106 12.02 -4.08 -8.65
N TYR A 107 10.89 -4.77 -8.48
CA TYR A 107 10.83 -5.90 -7.54
C TYR A 107 11.68 -7.09 -7.99
N ARG A 108 11.79 -7.33 -9.30
CA ARG A 108 12.66 -8.38 -9.84
C ARG A 108 14.14 -8.05 -9.62
N HIS A 109 14.53 -6.80 -9.87
CA HIS A 109 15.87 -6.30 -9.52
C HIS A 109 16.13 -6.50 -8.04
N MET A 110 15.17 -6.12 -7.21
CA MET A 110 15.37 -6.18 -5.77
C MET A 110 15.54 -7.60 -5.26
N ALA A 111 14.71 -8.54 -5.75
CA ALA A 111 14.81 -9.95 -5.45
C ALA A 111 16.14 -10.56 -5.91
N SER A 112 16.62 -10.20 -7.11
CA SER A 112 17.92 -10.64 -7.60
C SER A 112 19.05 -10.16 -6.69
N LYS A 113 18.97 -8.94 -6.20
CA LYS A 113 19.99 -8.36 -5.32
C LYS A 113 19.94 -8.93 -3.90
N GLU A 114 18.75 -9.25 -3.40
CA GLU A 114 18.60 -10.01 -2.17
C GLU A 114 19.33 -11.34 -2.26
N GLN A 115 19.17 -12.08 -3.36
CA GLN A 115 19.85 -13.34 -3.60
C GLN A 115 21.38 -13.17 -3.66
N GLU A 116 21.88 -12.11 -4.28
CA GLU A 116 23.33 -11.80 -4.31
C GLU A 116 23.89 -11.53 -2.90
N LEU A 117 23.14 -10.80 -2.06
CA LEU A 117 23.54 -10.52 -0.67
C LEU A 117 23.52 -11.79 0.21
N ILE A 118 22.65 -12.75 -0.09
CA ILE A 118 22.59 -14.05 0.60
C ILE A 118 23.77 -14.94 0.17
N GLU A 119 24.05 -15.02 -1.14
CA GLU A 119 25.11 -15.88 -1.69
C GLU A 119 26.52 -15.33 -1.47
N SER A 120 26.66 -14.01 -1.48
CA SER A 120 27.94 -13.31 -1.36
C SER A 120 27.83 -12.12 -0.41
N PRO A 121 27.80 -12.36 0.91
CA PRO A 121 27.78 -11.28 1.89
C PRO A 121 29.01 -10.37 1.72
N PRO A 122 28.85 -9.04 1.91
CA PRO A 122 29.96 -8.09 1.80
C PRO A 122 31.06 -8.42 2.81
N GLU A 123 32.33 -8.24 2.43
CA GLU A 123 33.43 -8.21 3.42
C GLU A 123 33.18 -7.07 4.42
N GLU A 124 33.12 -7.41 5.70
CA GLU A 124 32.88 -6.45 6.77
C GLU A 124 33.99 -5.39 6.83
N LEU A 125 33.64 -4.18 6.42
CA LEU A 125 34.53 -3.02 6.42
C LEU A 125 34.48 -2.31 7.79
N TYR A 126 34.81 -3.03 8.87
CA TYR A 126 34.87 -2.43 10.20
C TYR A 126 36.26 -1.86 10.53
N PRO A 127 36.37 -0.78 11.34
CA PRO A 127 37.63 -0.26 11.84
C PRO A 127 38.20 -1.19 12.92
N HIS A 128 38.53 -2.42 12.53
CA HIS A 128 38.92 -3.54 13.38
C HIS A 128 40.22 -3.31 14.17
N LYS A 129 40.93 -2.21 13.89
CA LYS A 129 42.26 -1.94 14.48
C LYS A 129 42.22 -1.23 15.84
N THR A 130 41.17 -0.47 16.14
CA THR A 130 41.05 0.34 17.37
C THR A 130 40.34 -0.39 18.52
N TRP A 131 39.34 -1.21 18.22
CA TRP A 131 38.50 -1.88 19.21
C TRP A 131 39.16 -3.14 19.82
N LYS A 132 39.98 -3.83 19.02
CA LYS A 132 40.81 -4.96 19.44
C LYS A 132 41.75 -4.65 20.61
N LYS A 133 42.08 -3.37 20.81
CA LYS A 133 42.93 -2.92 21.92
C LYS A 133 42.19 -2.82 23.26
N LEU A 134 40.86 -2.81 23.28
CA LEU A 134 40.06 -2.50 24.47
C LEU A 134 39.19 -3.66 24.99
N GLY A 135 39.11 -4.81 24.30
CA GLY A 135 38.41 -6.00 24.81
C GLY A 135 36.89 -5.85 24.96
N LEU A 136 36.30 -4.85 24.29
CA LEU A 136 34.87 -4.49 24.33
C LEU A 136 34.19 -4.67 22.94
N GLU A 137 34.74 -5.55 22.09
CA GLU A 137 34.38 -5.64 20.67
C GLU A 137 32.95 -6.15 20.44
N ASP A 138 32.55 -7.28 21.00
CA ASP A 138 31.30 -7.95 20.58
C ASP A 138 30.03 -7.20 21.04
N ILE A 139 30.02 -6.66 22.27
CA ILE A 139 28.83 -5.98 22.84
C ILE A 139 28.58 -4.63 22.14
N ASN A 140 29.63 -3.85 21.85
CA ASN A 140 29.49 -2.56 21.17
C ASN A 140 29.15 -2.73 19.68
N LEU A 141 29.61 -3.81 19.03
CA LEU A 141 29.35 -4.04 17.60
C LEU A 141 27.89 -4.43 17.35
N GLU A 142 27.33 -5.37 18.12
CA GLU A 142 25.92 -5.75 17.99
C GLU A 142 24.98 -4.58 18.30
N GLU A 143 25.27 -3.79 19.34
CA GLU A 143 24.49 -2.61 19.70
C GLU A 143 24.57 -1.53 18.62
N PHE A 144 25.78 -1.26 18.09
CA PHE A 144 25.98 -0.32 16.99
C PHE A 144 25.28 -0.77 15.69
N GLU A 145 25.31 -2.07 15.36
CA GLU A 145 24.59 -2.61 14.21
C GLU A 145 23.08 -2.47 14.39
N ALA A 146 22.54 -2.78 15.57
CA ALA A 146 21.12 -2.66 15.89
C ALA A 146 20.66 -1.20 15.78
N GLU A 147 21.44 -0.25 16.31
CA GLU A 147 21.13 1.18 16.21
C GLU A 147 21.19 1.67 14.76
N ARG A 148 22.16 1.19 13.97
CA ARG A 148 22.24 1.49 12.54
C ARG A 148 21.03 0.96 11.77
N ILE A 149 20.59 -0.27 12.06
CA ILE A 149 19.37 -0.85 11.44
C ILE A 149 18.15 0.01 11.81
N ARG A 150 17.98 0.35 13.09
CA ARG A 150 16.89 1.23 13.55
C ARG A 150 16.88 2.57 12.83
N LEU A 151 18.04 3.22 12.71
CA LEU A 151 18.17 4.51 12.02
C LEU A 151 17.77 4.39 10.55
N PHE A 152 18.30 3.41 9.82
CA PHE A 152 17.96 3.19 8.42
C PHE A 152 16.49 2.83 8.24
N THR A 153 15.88 2.09 9.16
CA THR A 153 14.45 1.81 9.14
C THR A 153 13.60 3.05 9.42
N ALA A 154 13.99 3.89 10.39
CA ALA A 154 13.23 5.06 10.80
C ALA A 154 13.12 6.13 9.71
N ILE A 155 14.20 6.37 8.94
CA ILE A 155 14.24 7.40 7.89
C ILE A 155 13.07 7.27 6.89
N PRO A 156 12.90 6.16 6.15
CA PRO A 156 11.80 6.02 5.20
C PRO A 156 10.43 6.01 5.87
N ILE A 157 10.29 5.47 7.08
CA ILE A 157 9.04 5.49 7.84
C ILE A 157 8.61 6.94 8.11
N VAL A 158 9.54 7.80 8.53
CA VAL A 158 9.26 9.22 8.77
C VAL A 158 8.83 9.93 7.49
N PHE A 159 9.48 9.67 6.35
CA PHE A 159 9.09 10.28 5.08
C PHE A 159 7.73 9.78 4.56
N ILE A 160 7.42 8.49 4.73
CA ILE A 160 6.09 7.94 4.41
C ILE A 160 5.04 8.59 5.31
N GLY A 161 5.28 8.64 6.61
CA GLY A 161 4.36 9.29 7.56
C GLY A 161 4.18 10.77 7.28
N LEU A 162 5.25 11.50 6.92
CA LEU A 162 5.17 12.90 6.51
C LEU A 162 4.30 13.09 5.27
N ALA A 163 4.44 12.21 4.27
CA ALA A 163 3.61 12.25 3.07
C ALA A 163 2.13 12.03 3.40
N GLU A 164 1.82 11.04 4.24
CA GLU A 164 0.45 10.76 4.71
C GLU A 164 -0.14 11.93 5.53
N LEU A 165 0.66 12.57 6.40
CA LEU A 165 0.24 13.76 7.13
C LEU A 165 -0.01 14.97 6.19
N LEU A 166 0.71 15.06 5.07
CA LEU A 166 0.46 16.07 4.06
C LEU A 166 -0.82 15.80 3.26
N ILE A 167 -1.15 14.53 3.00
CA ILE A 167 -2.47 14.14 2.45
C ILE A 167 -3.57 14.60 3.41
N PHE A 168 -3.42 14.26 4.69
CA PHE A 168 -4.36 14.69 5.74
C PHE A 168 -4.52 16.22 5.80
N ALA A 169 -3.42 16.97 5.65
CA ALA A 169 -3.43 18.43 5.62
C ALA A 169 -3.92 19.04 4.29
N GLY A 170 -4.42 18.24 3.34
CA GLY A 170 -4.90 18.69 2.03
C GLY A 170 -3.81 19.06 1.03
N LYS A 171 -2.52 18.85 1.36
CA LYS A 171 -1.35 19.16 0.50
C LYS A 171 -0.99 17.99 -0.41
N MET A 172 -1.97 17.50 -1.17
CA MET A 172 -1.88 16.28 -1.98
C MET A 172 -0.69 16.26 -2.94
N GLN A 173 -0.43 17.36 -3.66
CA GLN A 173 0.65 17.43 -4.63
C GLN A 173 2.03 17.16 -3.99
N ILE A 174 2.31 17.80 -2.85
CA ILE A 174 3.59 17.63 -2.14
C ILE A 174 3.71 16.19 -1.63
N ALA A 175 2.62 15.63 -1.10
CA ALA A 175 2.60 14.25 -0.64
C ALA A 175 2.95 13.25 -1.75
N ILE A 176 2.36 13.42 -2.94
CA ILE A 176 2.64 12.58 -4.12
C ILE A 176 4.13 12.64 -4.46
N TRP A 177 4.73 13.84 -4.49
CA TRP A 177 6.16 14.01 -4.75
C TRP A 177 7.04 13.32 -3.70
N ILE A 178 6.66 13.36 -2.42
CA ILE A 178 7.39 12.65 -1.36
C ILE A 178 7.25 11.14 -1.54
N HIS A 179 6.06 10.59 -1.81
CA HIS A 179 5.90 9.16 -2.07
C HIS A 179 6.73 8.67 -3.26
N ILE A 180 6.76 9.45 -4.35
CA ILE A 180 7.62 9.17 -5.52
C ILE A 180 9.10 9.19 -5.11
N GLY A 181 9.53 10.23 -4.39
CA GLY A 181 10.92 10.38 -3.94
C GLY A 181 11.35 9.24 -3.02
N VAL A 182 10.50 8.83 -2.08
CA VAL A 182 10.71 7.67 -1.21
C VAL A 182 10.82 6.39 -2.03
N LEU A 183 9.91 6.18 -2.98
CA LEU A 183 9.92 4.99 -3.83
C LEU A 183 11.22 4.88 -4.63
N ILE A 184 11.68 5.98 -5.23
CA ILE A 184 12.96 6.04 -5.96
C ILE A 184 14.12 5.73 -5.00
N ALA A 185 14.18 6.42 -3.85
CA ALA A 185 15.26 6.26 -2.89
C ALA A 185 15.37 4.81 -2.38
N LEU A 186 14.23 4.17 -2.07
CA LEU A 186 14.20 2.77 -1.65
C LEU A 186 14.57 1.82 -2.79
N SER A 187 14.13 2.08 -4.03
CA SER A 187 14.45 1.24 -5.18
C SER A 187 15.94 1.22 -5.55
N LEU A 188 16.66 2.30 -5.26
CA LEU A 188 18.10 2.48 -5.52
C LEU A 188 18.96 2.28 -4.27
N SER A 189 18.35 1.82 -3.20
CA SER A 189 19.02 1.69 -1.91
C SER A 189 20.16 0.67 -1.92
N ASP A 190 20.16 -0.30 -2.85
CA ASP A 190 21.19 -1.33 -2.96
C ASP A 190 22.57 -0.75 -3.32
N ILE A 191 22.62 0.46 -3.86
CA ILE A 191 23.87 1.18 -4.14
C ILE A 191 24.63 1.42 -2.82
N ILE A 192 23.91 1.82 -1.77
CA ILE A 192 24.47 2.27 -0.48
C ILE A 192 24.34 1.16 0.58
N ILE A 193 23.17 0.55 0.68
CA ILE A 193 22.82 -0.42 1.71
C ILE A 193 23.27 -1.82 1.28
N LYS A 194 24.12 -2.42 2.11
CA LYS A 194 24.59 -3.80 1.94
C LYS A 194 24.10 -4.77 3.02
N ASN A 195 23.42 -4.25 4.04
CA ASN A 195 22.85 -5.07 5.10
C ASN A 195 21.52 -5.71 4.65
N LEU A 196 21.46 -7.04 4.69
CA LEU A 196 20.31 -7.81 4.19
C LEU A 196 19.01 -7.50 4.94
N LYS A 197 19.06 -7.27 6.27
CA LYS A 197 17.87 -6.96 7.09
C LYS A 197 17.25 -5.63 6.67
N VAL A 198 18.08 -4.58 6.59
CA VAL A 198 17.64 -3.25 6.14
C VAL A 198 17.08 -3.32 4.72
N TYR A 199 17.75 -4.04 3.84
CA TYR A 199 17.34 -4.19 2.45
C TYR A 199 15.96 -4.85 2.30
N ARG A 200 15.70 -5.91 3.08
CA ARG A 200 14.37 -6.54 3.15
C ARG A 200 13.30 -5.59 3.69
N ILE A 201 13.60 -4.81 4.71
CA ILE A 201 12.67 -3.80 5.22
C ILE A 201 12.33 -2.78 4.13
N TYR A 202 13.31 -2.33 3.35
CA TYR A 202 13.09 -1.36 2.28
C TYR A 202 12.20 -1.91 1.17
N GLN A 203 12.42 -3.16 0.75
CA GLN A 203 11.54 -3.84 -0.22
C GLN A 203 10.09 -3.92 0.29
N ALA A 204 9.88 -4.09 1.60
CA ALA A 204 8.55 -4.09 2.22
C ALA A 204 7.94 -2.68 2.27
N LEU A 205 8.71 -1.69 2.73
CA LEU A 205 8.27 -0.30 2.84
C LEU A 205 7.91 0.33 1.50
N MET A 206 8.52 -0.13 0.39
CA MET A 206 8.14 0.31 -0.97
C MET A 206 6.70 -0.01 -1.35
N LEU A 207 6.08 -1.03 -0.75
CA LEU A 207 4.69 -1.38 -1.03
C LEU A 207 3.72 -0.27 -0.61
N LEU A 208 4.05 0.51 0.44
CA LEU A 208 3.20 1.58 0.96
C LEU A 208 3.07 2.77 -0.01
N PRO A 209 4.16 3.42 -0.47
CA PRO A 209 4.04 4.47 -1.48
C PRO A 209 3.49 3.95 -2.80
N ILE A 210 3.75 2.68 -3.19
CA ILE A 210 3.11 2.10 -4.37
C ILE A 210 1.60 1.99 -4.17
N LEU A 211 1.14 1.45 -3.03
CA LEU A 211 -0.28 1.38 -2.69
C LEU A 211 -0.93 2.77 -2.74
N ARG A 212 -0.30 3.78 -2.15
CA ARG A 212 -0.82 5.15 -2.18
C ARG A 212 -0.89 5.72 -3.60
N LEU A 213 0.19 5.62 -4.37
CA LEU A 213 0.25 6.17 -5.72
C LEU A 213 -0.74 5.47 -6.65
N VAL A 214 -0.88 4.14 -6.55
CA VAL A 214 -1.88 3.38 -7.29
C VAL A 214 -3.28 3.85 -6.90
N ASN A 215 -3.60 3.92 -5.61
CA ASN A 215 -4.91 4.36 -5.13
C ASN A 215 -5.28 5.78 -5.62
N LEU A 216 -4.35 6.73 -5.59
CA LEU A 216 -4.57 8.11 -6.08
C LEU A 216 -4.63 8.22 -7.61
N SER A 217 -4.00 7.29 -8.34
CA SER A 217 -3.94 7.31 -9.80
C SER A 217 -5.09 6.57 -10.47
N MET A 218 -5.85 5.75 -9.73
CA MET A 218 -6.91 4.95 -10.32
C MET A 218 -8.07 5.85 -10.75
N PRO A 219 -8.40 5.90 -12.05
CA PRO A 219 -9.55 6.65 -12.51
C PRO A 219 -10.84 5.93 -12.09
N VAL A 220 -11.92 6.68 -11.96
CA VAL A 220 -13.24 6.14 -11.60
C VAL A 220 -13.85 5.48 -12.84
N PHE A 221 -13.50 4.21 -13.07
CA PHE A 221 -13.97 3.45 -14.24
C PHE A 221 -15.45 3.05 -14.16
N PHE A 222 -16.05 3.03 -12.97
CA PHE A 222 -17.40 2.53 -12.73
C PHE A 222 -18.23 3.52 -11.92
N ASN A 223 -19.54 3.51 -12.17
CA ASN A 223 -20.52 4.25 -11.34
C ASN A 223 -20.58 3.73 -9.89
N THR A 224 -20.05 2.52 -9.63
CA THR A 224 -20.01 1.89 -8.31
C THR A 224 -18.58 1.84 -7.78
N THR A 225 -18.32 2.57 -6.69
CA THR A 225 -17.01 2.66 -6.03
C THR A 225 -16.44 1.29 -5.62
N LEU A 226 -17.29 0.30 -5.35
CA LEU A 226 -16.88 -1.04 -4.95
C LEU A 226 -15.90 -1.70 -5.95
N TYR A 227 -16.12 -1.54 -7.26
CA TYR A 227 -15.27 -2.18 -8.26
C TYR A 227 -13.91 -1.50 -8.41
N THR A 228 -13.78 -0.22 -8.03
CA THR A 228 -12.50 0.50 -8.04
C THR A 228 -11.46 -0.22 -7.16
N PHE A 229 -11.87 -0.83 -6.06
CA PHE A 229 -10.96 -1.61 -5.20
C PHE A 229 -10.29 -2.77 -5.93
N VAL A 230 -10.97 -3.43 -6.87
CA VAL A 230 -10.35 -4.50 -7.68
C VAL A 230 -9.19 -3.94 -8.51
N PHE A 231 -9.34 -2.73 -9.06
CA PHE A 231 -8.31 -2.09 -9.87
C PHE A 231 -7.19 -1.45 -9.03
N VAL A 232 -7.46 -1.06 -7.80
CA VAL A 232 -6.42 -0.59 -6.86
C VAL A 232 -5.59 -1.75 -6.34
N TYR A 233 -6.25 -2.78 -5.78
CA TYR A 233 -5.57 -3.87 -5.06
C TYR A 233 -5.12 -5.01 -5.99
N GLY A 234 -5.82 -5.24 -7.11
CA GLY A 234 -5.46 -6.29 -8.07
C GLY A 234 -4.02 -6.17 -8.60
N PRO A 235 -3.59 -4.99 -9.11
CA PRO A 235 -2.22 -4.78 -9.57
C PRO A 235 -1.16 -4.97 -8.47
N LEU A 236 -1.49 -4.69 -7.21
CA LEU A 236 -0.58 -4.85 -6.07
C LEU A 236 -0.30 -6.33 -5.75
N LEU A 237 -1.15 -7.26 -6.18
CA LEU A 237 -0.86 -8.69 -6.05
C LEU A 237 0.39 -9.11 -6.84
N VAL A 238 0.77 -8.36 -7.89
CA VAL A 238 1.96 -8.67 -8.70
C VAL A 238 3.28 -8.49 -7.92
N PRO A 239 3.60 -7.31 -7.36
CA PRO A 239 4.81 -7.16 -6.55
C PRO A 239 4.76 -8.06 -5.31
N LEU A 240 3.58 -8.27 -4.71
CA LEU A 240 3.43 -9.22 -3.60
C LEU A 240 3.80 -10.65 -3.99
N ALA A 241 3.29 -11.15 -5.12
CA ALA A 241 3.63 -12.47 -5.63
C ALA A 241 5.13 -12.59 -5.93
N LEU A 242 5.76 -11.55 -6.50
CA LEU A 242 7.20 -11.54 -6.74
C LEU A 242 8.01 -11.64 -5.44
N ILE A 243 7.60 -10.96 -4.37
CA ILE A 243 8.24 -11.09 -3.06
C ILE A 243 8.05 -12.51 -2.53
N VAL A 244 6.82 -13.02 -2.55
CA VAL A 244 6.45 -14.32 -1.98
C VAL A 244 7.10 -15.50 -2.70
N ILE A 245 7.28 -15.42 -4.03
CA ILE A 245 7.90 -16.48 -4.84
C ILE A 245 9.43 -16.45 -4.71
N ASN A 246 10.03 -15.25 -4.59
CA ASN A 246 11.49 -15.13 -4.55
C ASN A 246 12.07 -15.23 -3.14
N GLN A 247 11.26 -15.04 -2.09
CA GLN A 247 11.71 -15.33 -0.73
C GLN A 247 11.83 -16.84 -0.53
N ARG A 248 12.95 -17.29 0.06
CA ARG A 248 13.18 -18.72 0.38
C ARG A 248 12.53 -19.18 1.69
N SER A 249 11.77 -18.29 2.33
CA SER A 249 11.12 -18.58 3.61
C SER A 249 9.89 -19.46 3.41
N SER A 250 9.58 -20.32 4.37
CA SER A 250 8.38 -21.17 4.29
C SER A 250 7.11 -20.31 4.23
N PHE A 251 6.06 -20.78 3.55
CA PHE A 251 4.76 -20.11 3.56
C PHE A 251 4.21 -19.92 4.99
N GLU A 252 4.56 -20.81 5.91
CA GLU A 252 4.22 -20.68 7.33
C GLU A 252 4.91 -19.49 8.01
N SER A 253 6.13 -19.12 7.58
CA SER A 253 6.86 -17.96 8.14
C SER A 253 6.18 -16.62 7.82
N ILE A 254 5.43 -16.55 6.72
CA ILE A 254 4.58 -15.41 6.37
C ILE A 254 3.11 -15.61 6.79
N GLY A 255 2.84 -16.65 7.56
CA GLY A 255 1.54 -16.93 8.16
C GLY A 255 0.50 -17.57 7.24
N ILE A 256 0.88 -18.02 6.04
CA ILE A 256 -0.03 -18.79 5.18
C ILE A 256 -0.14 -20.20 5.78
N THR A 257 -1.23 -20.42 6.52
CA THR A 257 -1.51 -21.68 7.22
C THR A 257 -3.00 -21.94 7.31
N ALA A 258 -3.39 -23.22 7.26
CA ALA A 258 -4.77 -23.67 7.48
C ALA A 258 -5.04 -24.09 8.94
N LYS A 259 -4.04 -23.96 9.83
CA LYS A 259 -4.16 -24.34 11.24
C LYS A 259 -5.23 -23.49 11.92
N ASN A 260 -6.17 -24.15 12.61
CA ASN A 260 -7.27 -23.53 13.38
C ASN A 260 -8.21 -22.63 12.56
N LEU A 261 -8.21 -22.75 11.22
CA LEU A 261 -8.97 -21.87 10.33
C LEU A 261 -10.48 -21.76 10.66
N PRO A 262 -11.22 -22.86 10.97
CA PRO A 262 -12.64 -22.76 11.30
C PRO A 262 -12.89 -21.92 12.56
N VAL A 263 -12.04 -22.07 13.58
CA VAL A 263 -12.15 -21.31 14.84
C VAL A 263 -11.91 -19.83 14.58
N TYR A 264 -10.90 -19.50 13.77
CA TYR A 264 -10.58 -18.12 13.41
C TYR A 264 -11.66 -17.46 12.55
N ILE A 265 -12.28 -18.19 11.62
CA ILE A 265 -13.42 -17.67 10.85
C ILE A 265 -14.60 -17.35 11.79
N ILE A 266 -14.96 -18.26 12.69
CA ILE A 266 -16.05 -18.05 13.65
C ILE A 266 -15.75 -16.84 14.56
N LEU A 267 -14.50 -16.72 15.04
CA LEU A 267 -14.07 -15.60 15.87
C LEU A 267 -14.06 -14.27 15.12
N SER A 268 -13.79 -14.29 13.81
CA SER A 268 -13.72 -13.09 12.97
C SER A 268 -15.06 -12.40 12.79
N ILE A 269 -16.19 -13.10 12.94
CA ILE A 269 -17.53 -12.52 12.79
C ILE A 269 -17.83 -11.51 13.91
N PRO A 270 -17.84 -11.88 15.21
CA PRO A 270 -18.12 -10.92 16.28
C PRO A 270 -17.03 -9.85 16.39
N LEU A 271 -15.76 -10.20 16.19
CA LEU A 271 -14.67 -9.21 16.20
C LEU A 271 -14.79 -8.24 15.03
N GLY A 272 -15.07 -8.73 13.83
CA GLY A 272 -15.25 -7.91 12.64
C GLY A 272 -16.41 -6.93 12.80
N PHE A 273 -17.51 -7.38 13.40
CA PHE A 273 -18.63 -6.50 13.72
C PHE A 273 -18.23 -5.41 14.72
N LEU A 274 -17.58 -5.77 15.83
CA LEU A 274 -17.18 -4.81 16.86
C LEU A 274 -16.18 -3.78 16.34
N LEU A 275 -15.16 -4.22 15.61
CA LEU A 275 -14.13 -3.34 15.05
C LEU A 275 -14.72 -2.47 13.93
N GLY A 276 -15.54 -3.05 13.04
CA GLY A 276 -16.24 -2.30 11.98
C GLY A 276 -17.26 -1.31 12.53
N LEU A 277 -17.91 -1.61 13.66
CA LEU A 277 -18.78 -0.66 14.36
C LEU A 277 -18.00 0.53 14.90
N GLY A 278 -16.86 0.30 15.55
CA GLY A 278 -16.04 1.41 16.04
C GLY A 278 -15.51 2.30 14.90
N GLU A 279 -15.17 1.71 13.75
CA GLU A 279 -14.75 2.47 12.55
C GLU A 279 -15.93 3.18 11.89
N TYR A 280 -17.12 2.59 11.90
CA TYR A 280 -18.31 3.28 11.40
C TYR A 280 -18.57 4.58 12.16
N LEU A 281 -18.30 4.58 13.47
CA LEU A 281 -18.45 5.75 14.34
C LEU A 281 -17.35 6.82 14.13
N THR A 282 -16.25 6.52 13.42
CA THR A 282 -15.22 7.52 13.11
C THR A 282 -15.49 8.26 11.81
N ILE A 283 -15.93 7.54 10.76
CA ILE A 283 -16.06 8.11 9.40
C ILE A 283 -17.48 8.15 8.85
N HIS A 284 -18.46 7.47 9.45
CA HIS A 284 -19.86 7.42 9.03
C HIS A 284 -20.04 7.25 7.51
N PRO A 285 -19.49 6.17 6.92
CA PRO A 285 -19.44 6.03 5.48
C PRO A 285 -20.82 5.72 4.91
N GLY A 286 -21.04 6.10 3.65
CA GLY A 286 -22.19 5.63 2.88
C GLY A 286 -22.07 4.14 2.54
N TYR A 287 -23.18 3.54 2.11
CA TYR A 287 -23.18 2.15 1.65
C TYR A 287 -22.48 1.99 0.28
N LEU A 288 -21.60 0.99 0.16
CA LEU A 288 -21.00 0.61 -1.12
C LEU A 288 -21.91 -0.28 -1.97
N ILE A 289 -22.85 -0.98 -1.33
CA ILE A 289 -23.89 -1.77 -1.99
C ILE A 289 -25.25 -1.10 -1.77
N LYS A 290 -26.01 -0.86 -2.85
CA LYS A 290 -27.29 -0.15 -2.75
C LYS A 290 -28.34 -0.94 -1.96
N GLU A 291 -28.35 -2.25 -2.14
CA GLU A 291 -29.34 -3.15 -1.53
C GLU A 291 -28.66 -4.33 -0.84
N LEU A 292 -29.20 -4.74 0.31
CA LEU A 292 -28.76 -5.91 1.10
C LEU A 292 -29.25 -7.24 0.50
N SER A 293 -29.10 -7.42 -0.81
CA SER A 293 -29.33 -8.71 -1.45
C SER A 293 -28.18 -9.67 -1.14
N ILE A 294 -28.48 -10.97 -1.09
CA ILE A 294 -27.47 -12.02 -0.86
C ILE A 294 -26.35 -11.92 -1.91
N VAL A 295 -26.70 -11.64 -3.17
CA VAL A 295 -25.72 -11.50 -4.27
C VAL A 295 -24.79 -10.32 -4.02
N ASN A 296 -25.33 -9.14 -3.66
CA ASN A 296 -24.52 -7.96 -3.40
C ASN A 296 -23.60 -8.14 -2.19
N LEU A 297 -24.09 -8.77 -1.11
CA LEU A 297 -23.29 -9.08 0.07
C LEU A 297 -22.17 -10.07 -0.25
N LEU A 298 -22.42 -11.08 -1.09
CA LEU A 298 -21.37 -12.01 -1.53
C LEU A 298 -20.31 -11.30 -2.37
N ILE A 299 -20.71 -10.42 -3.30
CA ILE A 299 -19.77 -9.63 -4.12
C ILE A 299 -18.93 -8.71 -3.22
N LEU A 300 -19.56 -7.97 -2.30
CA LEU A 300 -18.87 -7.12 -1.34
C LEU A 300 -17.89 -7.91 -0.49
N THR A 301 -18.34 -9.03 0.09
CA THR A 301 -17.49 -9.90 0.93
C THR A 301 -16.30 -10.41 0.14
N PHE A 302 -16.53 -10.86 -1.10
CA PHE A 302 -15.45 -11.33 -1.95
C PHE A 302 -14.39 -10.25 -2.21
N ILE A 303 -14.81 -9.04 -2.58
CA ILE A 303 -13.89 -7.93 -2.83
C ILE A 303 -13.17 -7.50 -1.54
N MET A 304 -13.90 -7.34 -0.44
CA MET A 304 -13.33 -6.87 0.82
C MET A 304 -12.37 -7.88 1.46
N VAL A 305 -12.64 -9.19 1.32
CA VAL A 305 -11.74 -10.22 1.87
C VAL A 305 -10.57 -10.49 0.93
N PHE A 306 -10.81 -10.75 -0.36
CA PHE A 306 -9.78 -11.26 -1.26
C PHE A 306 -8.99 -10.19 -2.03
N PHE A 307 -9.49 -8.95 -2.08
CA PHE A 307 -8.73 -7.84 -2.63
C PHE A 307 -8.21 -6.93 -1.52
N VAL A 308 -9.10 -6.27 -0.78
CA VAL A 308 -8.70 -5.29 0.23
C VAL A 308 -7.97 -5.95 1.39
N GLY A 309 -8.66 -6.79 2.17
CA GLY A 309 -8.11 -7.44 3.36
C GLY A 309 -6.90 -8.32 3.06
N LEU A 310 -6.94 -9.10 1.97
CA LEU A 310 -5.81 -9.95 1.57
C LEU A 310 -4.55 -9.15 1.25
N VAL A 311 -4.67 -8.13 0.39
CA VAL A 311 -3.51 -7.34 -0.05
C VAL A 311 -2.94 -6.53 1.11
N GLU A 312 -3.79 -5.88 1.91
CA GLU A 312 -3.32 -5.10 3.04
C GLU A 312 -2.67 -5.95 4.12
N GLU A 313 -3.29 -7.05 4.54
CA GLU A 313 -2.68 -7.90 5.58
C GLU A 313 -1.42 -8.62 5.06
N LEU A 314 -1.32 -8.92 3.75
CA LEU A 314 -0.07 -9.39 3.15
C LEU A 314 1.04 -8.33 3.25
N ILE A 315 0.74 -7.08 2.89
CA ILE A 315 1.70 -5.97 2.96
C ILE A 315 2.14 -5.74 4.41
N PHE A 316 1.17 -5.51 5.31
CA PHE A 316 1.44 -5.05 6.66
C PHE A 316 1.88 -6.16 7.62
N ARG A 317 1.28 -7.36 7.56
CA ARG A 317 1.59 -8.45 8.50
C ARG A 317 2.62 -9.41 7.96
N SER A 318 2.28 -10.06 6.85
CA SER A 318 3.10 -11.13 6.30
C SER A 318 4.48 -10.64 5.89
N ILE A 319 4.56 -9.47 5.27
CA ILE A 319 5.81 -8.93 4.73
C ILE A 319 6.42 -7.90 5.68
N LEU A 320 5.76 -6.76 5.91
CA LEU A 320 6.36 -5.66 6.66
C LEU A 320 6.62 -6.04 8.13
N GLN A 321 5.59 -6.46 8.87
CA GLN A 321 5.74 -6.81 10.28
C GLN A 321 6.73 -7.95 10.47
N THR A 322 6.64 -9.06 9.72
CA THR A 322 7.60 -10.17 9.84
C THR A 322 9.05 -9.71 9.61
N ARG A 323 9.31 -8.85 8.61
CA ARG A 323 10.67 -8.36 8.35
C ARG A 323 11.18 -7.38 9.41
N LEU A 324 10.28 -6.60 10.01
CA LEU A 324 10.60 -5.78 11.17
C LEU A 324 10.83 -6.64 12.42
N GLU A 325 10.06 -7.72 12.62
CA GLU A 325 10.24 -8.67 13.73
C GLU A 325 11.65 -9.28 13.70
N ASP A 326 12.10 -9.71 12.52
CA ASP A 326 13.43 -10.30 12.30
C ASP A 326 14.60 -9.32 12.54
N ALA A 327 14.35 -8.02 12.40
CA ALA A 327 15.39 -6.99 12.43
C ALA A 327 15.43 -6.17 13.73
N LEU A 328 14.26 -5.87 14.29
CA LEU A 328 14.05 -4.94 15.40
C LEU A 328 13.37 -5.58 16.61
N GLY A 329 12.79 -6.77 16.42
CA GLY A 329 12.01 -7.47 17.43
C GLY A 329 10.52 -7.13 17.41
N VAL A 330 9.75 -7.94 18.13
CA VAL A 330 8.27 -7.99 18.01
C VAL A 330 7.60 -6.68 18.42
N LYS A 331 8.05 -6.06 19.52
CA LYS A 331 7.41 -4.84 20.05
C LYS A 331 7.49 -3.69 19.04
N GLU A 332 8.69 -3.45 18.51
CA GLU A 332 8.94 -2.40 17.53
C GLU A 332 8.20 -2.70 16.22
N ALA A 333 8.21 -3.96 15.77
CA ALA A 333 7.53 -4.37 14.55
C ALA A 333 6.02 -4.16 14.57
N VAL A 334 5.34 -4.63 15.63
CA VAL A 334 3.89 -4.44 15.79
C VAL A 334 3.55 -2.96 15.90
N LEU A 335 4.34 -2.19 16.67
CA LEU A 335 4.13 -0.75 16.84
C LEU A 335 4.26 0.00 15.50
N ILE A 336 5.36 -0.22 14.78
CA ILE A 336 5.63 0.44 13.50
C ILE A 336 4.57 0.06 12.46
N ALA A 337 4.27 -1.23 12.29
CA ALA A 337 3.29 -1.69 11.32
C ALA A 337 1.88 -1.17 11.64
N GLY A 338 1.48 -1.14 12.91
CA GLY A 338 0.20 -0.57 13.35
C GLY A 338 0.09 0.93 13.11
N LEU A 339 1.13 1.71 13.44
CA LEU A 339 1.16 3.16 13.20
C LEU A 339 1.12 3.49 11.71
N LEU A 340 1.90 2.78 10.89
CA LEU A 340 1.86 2.96 9.44
C LEU A 340 0.50 2.59 8.85
N PHE A 341 -0.14 1.53 9.36
CA PHE A 341 -1.49 1.15 8.93
C PHE A 341 -2.49 2.27 9.18
N GLY A 342 -2.47 2.88 10.38
CA GLY A 342 -3.33 4.03 10.68
C GLY A 342 -3.03 5.26 9.84
N LEU A 343 -1.75 5.60 9.65
CA LEU A 343 -1.35 6.72 8.80
C LEU A 343 -1.82 6.55 7.35
N MET A 344 -1.81 5.32 6.83
CA MET A 344 -2.32 5.01 5.48
C MET A 344 -3.84 5.15 5.35
N HIS A 345 -4.57 5.42 6.44
CA HIS A 345 -5.99 5.81 6.41
C HIS A 345 -6.19 7.34 6.40
N SER A 346 -5.11 8.13 6.29
CA SER A 346 -5.15 9.61 6.21
C SER A 346 -6.08 10.14 5.10
N GLY A 347 -6.29 9.35 4.04
CA GLY A 347 -7.15 9.70 2.90
C GLY A 347 -8.62 9.91 3.24
N TYR A 348 -9.11 9.39 4.37
CA TYR A 348 -10.46 9.65 4.85
C TYR A 348 -10.63 11.05 5.48
N GLY A 349 -9.52 11.74 5.76
CA GLY A 349 -9.54 13.14 6.17
C GLY A 349 -9.96 13.41 7.62
N THR A 350 -10.13 12.37 8.45
CA THR A 350 -10.45 12.54 9.88
C THR A 350 -9.31 12.03 10.76
N PHE A 351 -8.95 12.81 11.79
CA PHE A 351 -7.89 12.43 12.71
C PHE A 351 -8.29 11.21 13.57
N HIS A 352 -9.58 11.12 13.91
CA HIS A 352 -10.15 9.99 14.63
C HIS A 352 -9.97 8.68 13.86
N GLU A 353 -10.08 8.72 12.54
CA GLU A 353 -9.87 7.55 11.71
C GLU A 353 -8.43 7.06 11.76
N VAL A 354 -7.46 7.95 11.60
CA VAL A 354 -6.02 7.60 11.67
C VAL A 354 -5.67 6.97 13.02
N LEU A 355 -6.22 7.51 14.12
CA LEU A 355 -6.02 6.92 15.45
C LEU A 355 -6.71 5.57 15.61
N TYR A 356 -7.96 5.45 15.18
CA TYR A 356 -8.74 4.22 15.34
C TYR A 356 -8.18 3.07 14.50
N THR A 357 -7.91 3.32 13.22
CA THR A 357 -7.28 2.34 12.34
C THR A 357 -5.85 2.01 12.77
N GLY A 358 -5.13 2.96 13.38
CA GLY A 358 -3.86 2.68 14.05
C GLY A 358 -4.02 1.68 15.21
N PHE A 359 -5.05 1.85 16.05
CA PHE A 359 -5.40 0.89 17.10
C PHE A 359 -5.78 -0.49 16.53
N VAL A 360 -6.64 -0.52 15.50
CA VAL A 360 -6.99 -1.77 14.79
C VAL A 360 -5.73 -2.42 14.21
N GLY A 361 -4.82 -1.63 13.64
CA GLY A 361 -3.55 -2.09 13.11
C GLY A 361 -2.64 -2.71 14.17
N LEU A 362 -2.60 -2.16 15.39
CA LEU A 362 -1.90 -2.75 16.53
C LEU A 362 -2.55 -4.05 16.99
N PHE A 363 -3.88 -4.07 17.10
CA PHE A 363 -4.65 -5.25 17.47
C PHE A 363 -4.41 -6.41 16.49
N MET A 364 -4.55 -6.14 15.19
CA MET A 364 -4.33 -7.11 14.11
C MET A 364 -2.87 -7.56 14.06
N GLY A 365 -1.92 -6.63 14.30
CA GLY A 365 -0.50 -6.97 14.39
C GLY A 365 -0.19 -7.92 15.54
N PHE A 366 -0.76 -7.68 16.72
CA PHE A 366 -0.64 -8.59 17.86
C PHE A 366 -1.33 -9.94 17.62
N ALA A 367 -2.54 -9.92 17.03
CA ALA A 367 -3.27 -11.12 16.66
C ALA A 367 -2.47 -11.99 15.67
N PHE A 368 -1.86 -11.38 14.65
CA PHE A 368 -0.97 -12.05 13.71
C PHE A 368 0.28 -12.60 14.40
N TYR A 369 0.93 -11.84 15.28
CA TYR A 369 2.08 -12.32 16.05
C TYR A 369 1.74 -13.57 16.88
N LYS A 370 0.57 -13.58 17.54
CA LYS A 370 0.15 -14.70 18.39
C LYS A 370 -0.31 -15.93 17.63
N THR A 371 -1.01 -15.74 16.50
CA THR A 371 -1.62 -16.84 15.75
C THR A 371 -0.77 -17.32 14.57
N LYS A 372 0.13 -16.46 14.08
CA LYS A 372 0.86 -16.58 12.81
C LYS A 372 -0.06 -17.07 11.68
N SER A 373 -1.29 -16.55 11.63
CA SER A 373 -2.32 -16.92 10.66
C SER A 373 -2.73 -15.70 9.84
N LEU A 374 -2.25 -15.64 8.60
CA LEU A 374 -2.69 -14.66 7.61
C LEU A 374 -4.19 -14.84 7.28
N PRO A 375 -4.72 -16.05 7.02
CA PRO A 375 -6.16 -16.20 6.74
C PRO A 375 -7.06 -15.66 7.85
N PHE A 376 -6.64 -15.75 9.12
CA PHE A 376 -7.39 -15.16 10.23
C PHE A 376 -7.50 -13.64 10.10
N VAL A 377 -6.37 -12.93 10.01
CA VAL A 377 -6.40 -11.47 9.92
C VAL A 377 -7.03 -10.97 8.61
N VAL A 378 -6.89 -11.72 7.50
CA VAL A 378 -7.53 -11.40 6.22
C VAL A 378 -9.05 -11.49 6.31
N VAL A 379 -9.58 -12.57 6.89
CA VAL A 379 -11.03 -12.74 7.07
C VAL A 379 -11.56 -11.71 8.06
N LEU A 380 -10.85 -11.49 9.18
CA LEU A 380 -11.24 -10.48 10.16
C LEU A 380 -11.29 -9.08 9.55
N HIS A 381 -10.24 -8.66 8.85
CA HIS A 381 -10.21 -7.34 8.19
C HIS A 381 -11.28 -7.26 7.09
N GLY A 382 -11.40 -8.26 6.24
CA GLY A 382 -12.46 -8.26 5.21
C GLY A 382 -13.87 -8.15 5.81
N LEU A 383 -14.13 -8.82 6.95
CA LEU A 383 -15.40 -8.68 7.66
C LEU A 383 -15.59 -7.31 8.31
N VAL A 384 -14.54 -6.69 8.87
CA VAL A 384 -14.57 -5.28 9.31
C VAL A 384 -15.11 -4.40 8.19
N ASN A 385 -14.55 -4.52 6.98
CA ASN A 385 -14.97 -3.76 5.81
C ASN A 385 -16.38 -4.09 5.32
N VAL A 386 -16.81 -5.37 5.41
CA VAL A 386 -18.19 -5.77 5.08
C VAL A 386 -19.18 -5.13 6.03
N PHE A 387 -18.90 -5.12 7.34
CA PHE A 387 -19.77 -4.47 8.31
C PHE A 387 -19.77 -2.95 8.11
N LEU A 388 -18.59 -2.34 8.00
CA LEU A 388 -18.38 -0.90 7.86
C LEU A 388 -19.07 -0.31 6.62
N PHE A 389 -18.87 -0.91 5.45
CA PHE A 389 -19.34 -0.33 4.17
C PHE A 389 -20.60 -0.99 3.61
N GLY A 390 -20.99 -2.14 4.15
CA GLY A 390 -22.06 -2.97 3.60
C GLY A 390 -23.29 -3.09 4.48
N ILE A 391 -23.12 -3.22 5.79
CA ILE A 391 -24.22 -3.56 6.70
C ILE A 391 -24.60 -2.35 7.56
N LEU A 392 -23.65 -1.80 8.32
CA LEU A 392 -23.90 -0.73 9.28
C LEU A 392 -24.53 0.53 8.65
N PRO A 393 -24.12 1.01 7.45
CA PRO A 393 -24.74 2.19 6.84
C PRO A 393 -26.23 2.00 6.54
N HIS A 394 -26.70 0.79 6.24
CA HIS A 394 -28.14 0.55 6.00
C HIS A 394 -29.00 0.62 7.26
N TYR A 395 -28.42 0.36 8.44
CA TYR A 395 -29.15 0.36 9.71
C TYR A 395 -28.91 1.63 10.53
N LEU A 396 -27.74 2.25 10.40
CA LEU A 396 -27.28 3.35 11.24
C LEU A 396 -27.15 4.69 10.49
N SER A 397 -27.44 4.77 9.19
CA SER A 397 -27.40 6.04 8.44
C SER A 397 -28.37 7.11 8.96
N GLY A 398 -29.34 6.74 9.81
CA GLY A 398 -30.21 7.66 10.54
C GLY A 398 -29.83 7.90 12.02
N TRP A 399 -28.82 7.20 12.54
CA TRP A 399 -28.34 7.37 13.92
C TRP A 399 -27.27 8.46 13.96
N THR A 400 -27.68 9.69 14.30
CA THR A 400 -26.75 10.72 14.76
C THR A 400 -26.57 10.53 16.26
N VAL A 401 -25.46 9.92 16.66
CA VAL A 401 -25.00 10.05 18.04
C VAL A 401 -23.97 11.18 18.03
N PHE A 402 -24.39 12.31 18.61
CA PHE A 402 -23.74 13.63 18.74
C PHE A 402 -24.13 14.68 17.69
#